data_AF-A0AAW7XVL4-F1
#
_entry.id   AF-A0AAW7XVL4-F1
#
_cell.length_a   1.000
_cell.length_b   1.000
_cell.length_c   1.000
_cell.angle_alpha   90.00
_cell.angle_beta   90.00
_cell.angle_gamma   90.00
#
_symmetry.space_group_name_H-M   'P 1'
#
loop_
_entity.id
_entity.type
_entity.pdbx_description
1 polymer ?
#
loop_
_entity_poly.entity_id
_entity_poly.type
_entity_poly.pdbx_seq_one_letter_code
_entity_poly.pdbx_strand_id
1 'polypeptide(L)'
;MLGFVRNILRGGFVAASTDDPACEALEAATPKSETLPPDLVAAIESALVTWRHFEGNEDKDEASYSSAVVRIVGLGGMWRFDGIAEAAERVAKHYPDLTPQACRRAAKMIAAEIGKRNLEAHRQSSRRGGWDVLEGCPPW
;
A
#
# COMPACT_ATOMS: atom_id res chain seq x y z
N MET A 1 45.29 -1.68 37.09
CA MET A 1 44.55 -0.44 36.80
C MET A 1 43.10 -0.85 36.53
N LEU A 2 42.21 -0.97 37.52
CA LEU A 2 41.46 0.12 38.20
C LEU A 2 40.98 1.14 37.16
N GLY A 3 39.70 1.36 36.84
CA GLY A 3 38.40 0.91 37.34
C GLY A 3 37.37 1.92 36.80
N PHE A 4 36.18 1.51 36.36
CA PHE A 4 35.11 2.47 36.02
C PHE A 4 33.77 2.06 36.63
N VAL A 5 33.67 2.51 37.88
CA VAL A 5 32.55 2.97 38.68
C VAL A 5 31.15 2.92 38.04
N ARG A 6 30.28 2.15 38.71
CA ARG A 6 28.82 2.22 38.73
C ARG A 6 28.32 3.65 38.97
N ASN A 7 27.29 4.10 38.23
CA ASN A 7 26.43 5.18 38.70
C ASN A 7 24.96 4.73 38.68
N ILE A 8 24.49 4.36 39.87
CA ILE A 8 23.10 4.07 40.21
C ILE A 8 22.67 5.22 41.14
N LEU A 9 21.40 5.65 41.00
CA LEU A 9 20.57 6.41 41.97
C LEU A 9 20.47 7.94 41.77
N ARG A 10 19.33 8.34 41.20
CA ARG A 10 18.36 9.30 41.77
C ARG A 10 17.10 9.21 40.88
N GLY A 11 15.97 8.66 41.30
CA GLY A 11 15.31 8.86 42.59
C GLY A 11 14.39 10.06 42.47
N GLY A 12 13.27 9.89 41.77
CA GLY A 12 12.21 10.88 41.58
C GLY A 12 10.90 10.16 41.31
N PHE A 13 10.33 9.55 42.35
CA PHE A 13 9.01 8.93 42.30
C PHE A 13 7.98 10.04 42.49
N VAL A 14 7.41 10.53 41.39
CA VAL A 14 6.26 11.44 41.43
C VAL A 14 5.02 10.58 41.67
N ALA A 15 4.41 10.74 42.84
CA ALA A 15 3.10 10.17 43.13
C ALA A 15 2.07 10.87 42.24
N ALA A 16 1.71 10.23 41.13
CA ALA A 16 0.60 10.65 40.30
C ALA A 16 -0.70 10.36 41.07
N SER A 17 -1.42 11.44 41.37
CA SER A 17 -2.77 11.46 41.93
C SER A 17 -3.71 10.55 41.14
N THR A 18 -4.43 9.66 41.82
CA THR A 18 -5.32 8.64 41.22
C THR A 18 -6.78 9.06 41.10
N ASP A 19 -7.10 10.36 41.10
CA ASP A 19 -8.49 10.85 41.06
C ASP A 19 -8.71 11.92 39.97
N ASP A 20 -8.29 11.66 38.73
CA ASP A 20 -8.73 12.43 37.56
C ASP A 20 -9.93 11.73 36.88
N PRO A 21 -11.19 12.21 37.05
CA PRO A 21 -12.36 11.69 36.33
C PRO A 21 -12.33 12.01 34.82
N ALA A 22 -11.26 12.63 34.31
CA ALA A 22 -11.03 12.84 32.88
C ALA A 22 -10.64 11.54 32.13
N CYS A 23 -10.28 10.47 32.85
CA CYS A 23 -9.97 9.16 32.27
C CYS A 23 -11.21 8.31 31.92
N GLU A 24 -12.43 8.75 32.27
CA GLU A 24 -13.68 8.11 31.83
C GLU A 24 -14.12 8.55 30.42
N ALA A 25 -13.30 9.30 29.69
CA ALA A 25 -13.36 9.33 28.23
C ALA A 25 -12.71 8.08 27.62
N LEU A 26 -13.07 6.91 28.17
CA LEU A 26 -13.04 5.61 27.52
C LEU A 26 -13.98 5.69 26.32
N GLU A 27 -13.54 6.39 25.27
CA GLU A 27 -13.90 6.07 23.91
C GLU A 27 -13.74 4.56 23.80
N ALA A 28 -14.88 3.87 23.79
CA ALA A 28 -14.95 2.43 23.68
C ALA A 28 -14.12 2.03 22.45
N ALA A 29 -12.92 1.52 22.70
CA ALA A 29 -12.01 1.09 21.65
C ALA A 29 -12.77 0.10 20.79
N THR A 30 -13.23 0.54 19.62
CA THR A 30 -13.99 -0.30 18.71
C THR A 30 -13.14 -1.55 18.49
N PRO A 31 -13.68 -2.74 18.76
CA PRO A 31 -12.90 -3.95 18.67
C PRO A 31 -12.36 -4.06 17.24
N LYS A 32 -11.04 -3.94 17.10
CA LYS A 32 -10.42 -3.90 15.77
C LYS A 32 -10.68 -5.22 15.06
N SER A 33 -11.31 -5.17 13.89
CA SER A 33 -11.64 -6.38 13.16
C SER A 33 -10.42 -6.93 12.43
N GLU A 34 -10.21 -8.23 12.54
CA GLU A 34 -9.20 -8.94 11.74
C GLU A 34 -9.71 -9.31 10.34
N THR A 35 -11.03 -9.41 10.21
CA THR A 35 -11.70 -9.72 8.95
C THR A 35 -11.82 -8.47 8.08
N LEU A 36 -11.48 -8.61 6.80
CA LEU A 36 -11.62 -7.53 5.81
C LEU A 36 -13.11 -7.32 5.48
N PRO A 37 -13.60 -6.07 5.49
CA PRO A 37 -14.95 -5.77 5.05
C PRO A 37 -15.16 -6.24 3.60
N PRO A 38 -16.32 -6.85 3.27
CA PRO A 38 -16.58 -7.35 1.92
C PRO A 38 -16.54 -6.22 0.87
N ASP A 39 -16.98 -5.02 1.24
CA ASP A 39 -16.95 -3.85 0.37
C ASP A 39 -15.52 -3.45 -0.01
N LEU A 40 -14.58 -3.52 0.93
CA LEU A 40 -13.15 -3.26 0.66
C LEU A 40 -12.58 -4.31 -0.28
N VAL A 41 -12.95 -5.58 -0.10
CA VAL A 41 -12.51 -6.67 -0.99
C VAL A 41 -13.03 -6.43 -2.41
N ALA A 42 -14.33 -6.15 -2.58
CA ALA A 42 -14.93 -5.86 -3.88
C ALA A 42 -14.32 -4.61 -4.53
N ALA A 43 -14.00 -3.58 -3.75
CA ALA A 43 -13.32 -2.38 -4.23
C ALA A 43 -11.90 -2.67 -4.74
N ILE A 44 -11.16 -3.56 -4.06
CA ILE A 44 -9.82 -3.98 -4.50
C ILE A 44 -9.90 -4.81 -5.79
N GLU A 45 -10.85 -5.75 -5.89
CA GLU A 45 -11.02 -6.58 -7.09
C GLU A 45 -11.44 -5.76 -8.32
N SER A 46 -12.24 -4.70 -8.10
CA SER A 46 -12.65 -3.75 -9.13
C SER A 46 -11.65 -2.61 -9.36
N ALA A 47 -10.44 -2.70 -8.80
CA ALA A 47 -9.42 -1.66 -8.95
C ALA A 47 -9.13 -1.35 -10.42
N LEU A 48 -9.00 -0.06 -10.72
CA LEU A 48 -8.49 0.40 -12.00
C LEU A 48 -6.98 0.58 -11.89
N VAL A 49 -6.23 -0.17 -12.71
CA VAL A 49 -4.77 -0.13 -12.76
C VAL A 49 -4.36 0.48 -14.09
N THR A 50 -3.59 1.57 -14.03
CA THR A 50 -3.03 2.25 -15.20
C THR A 50 -1.52 2.31 -15.06
N TRP A 51 -0.79 2.02 -16.14
CA TRP A 51 0.67 2.11 -16.16
C TRP A 51 1.06 3.49 -16.68
N ARG A 52 1.86 4.23 -15.91
CA ARG A 52 2.41 5.51 -16.34
C ARG A 52 3.93 5.42 -16.37
N HIS A 53 4.49 5.95 -17.45
CA HIS A 53 5.92 6.18 -17.56
C HIS A 53 6.26 7.46 -16.80
N PHE A 54 7.23 7.35 -15.91
CA PHE A 54 7.81 8.50 -15.24
C PHE A 54 9.21 8.67 -15.81
N GLU A 55 9.46 9.85 -16.37
CA GLU A 55 10.81 10.27 -16.72
C GLU A 55 11.59 10.41 -15.42
N GLY A 56 12.66 9.64 -15.29
CA GLY A 56 13.58 9.79 -14.17
C GLY A 56 14.20 11.18 -14.20
N ASN A 57 14.53 11.71 -13.02
CA ASN A 57 15.22 12.99 -12.96
C ASN A 57 16.64 12.80 -13.51
N GLU A 58 17.05 13.58 -14.52
CA GLU A 58 18.37 13.47 -15.18
C GLU A 58 19.52 13.53 -14.16
N ASP A 59 19.34 14.27 -13.06
CA ASP A 59 20.34 14.44 -12.00
C ASP A 59 20.56 13.22 -11.09
N LYS A 60 19.72 12.18 -11.19
CA LYS A 60 19.78 11.01 -10.28
C LYS A 60 20.21 9.71 -10.95
N ASP A 61 20.61 9.72 -12.22
CA ASP A 61 20.88 8.49 -13.00
C ASP A 61 19.75 7.44 -12.84
N GLU A 62 18.53 7.90 -12.59
CA GLU A 62 17.40 7.01 -12.31
C GLU A 62 16.75 6.65 -13.64
N ALA A 63 17.01 5.42 -14.12
CA ALA A 63 16.46 4.95 -15.38
C ALA A 63 14.94 5.13 -15.41
N SER A 64 14.41 5.56 -16.56
CA SER A 64 12.97 5.70 -16.79
C SER A 64 12.25 4.42 -16.35
N TYR A 65 11.35 4.54 -15.37
CA TYR A 65 10.63 3.40 -14.82
C TYR A 65 9.13 3.55 -15.04
N SER A 66 8.47 2.41 -15.19
CA SER A 66 7.01 2.35 -15.31
C SER A 66 6.43 2.01 -13.94
N SER A 67 5.59 2.88 -13.39
CA SER A 67 4.92 2.64 -12.12
C SER A 67 3.43 2.42 -12.33
N ALA A 68 2.86 1.51 -11.53
CA ALA A 68 1.42 1.30 -11.49
C ALA A 68 0.76 2.47 -10.75
N VAL A 69 -0.21 3.11 -11.40
CA VAL A 69 -1.13 4.07 -10.79
C VAL A 69 -2.47 3.37 -10.61
N VAL A 70 -2.90 3.25 -9.36
CA VAL A 70 -4.07 2.49 -8.94
C VAL A 70 -5.17 3.43 -8.48
N ARG A 71 -6.41 3.10 -8.81
CA ARG A 71 -7.62 3.74 -8.28
C ARG A 71 -8.50 2.67 -7.66
N ILE A 72 -8.75 2.80 -6.36
CA ILE A 72 -9.70 1.97 -5.62
C ILE A 72 -10.74 2.88 -4.98
N VAL A 73 -12.01 2.51 -5.14
CA VAL A 73 -13.12 3.25 -4.54
C VAL A 73 -12.99 3.21 -3.01
N GLY A 74 -13.11 4.38 -2.36
CA GLY A 74 -12.99 4.49 -0.91
C GLY A 74 -11.57 4.63 -0.35
N LEU A 75 -10.50 4.57 -1.16
CA LEU A 75 -9.10 4.71 -0.73
C LEU A 75 -8.40 6.01 -1.21
N GLY A 76 -9.17 7.08 -1.41
CA GLY A 76 -8.59 8.42 -1.60
C GLY A 76 -8.11 8.74 -3.02
N GLY A 77 -8.76 8.19 -4.05
CA GLY A 77 -8.56 8.61 -5.45
C GLY A 77 -7.58 7.74 -6.24
N MET A 78 -6.81 8.37 -7.14
CA MET A 78 -5.73 7.72 -7.90
C MET A 78 -4.40 7.98 -7.22
N TRP A 79 -3.57 6.95 -7.08
CA TRP A 79 -2.23 7.11 -6.54
C TRP A 79 -1.24 6.12 -7.14
N ARG A 80 0.04 6.46 -7.06
CA ARG A 80 1.14 5.59 -7.45
C ARG A 80 1.34 4.52 -6.40
N PHE A 81 1.48 3.27 -6.84
CA PHE A 81 1.79 2.16 -5.95
C PHE A 81 3.31 2.01 -5.80
N ASP A 82 3.85 2.43 -4.65
CA ASP A 82 5.29 2.30 -4.34
C ASP A 82 5.63 1.11 -3.44
N GLY A 83 4.63 0.38 -2.96
CA GLY A 83 4.84 -0.88 -2.27
C GLY A 83 3.74 -1.25 -1.28
N ILE A 84 3.93 -2.40 -0.64
CA ILE A 84 2.95 -2.97 0.30
C ILE A 84 2.83 -2.11 1.57
N ALA A 85 3.93 -1.51 2.05
CA ALA A 85 3.93 -0.71 3.27
C ALA A 85 3.07 0.56 3.12
N GLU A 86 3.33 1.37 2.09
CA GLU A 86 2.55 2.57 1.80
C GLU A 86 1.07 2.25 1.52
N ALA A 87 0.82 1.16 0.77
CA ALA A 87 -0.55 0.71 0.53
C ALA A 87 -1.26 0.32 1.83
N ALA A 88 -0.58 -0.34 2.77
CA ALA A 88 -1.15 -0.70 4.07
C ALA A 88 -1.43 0.52 4.94
N GLU A 89 -0.54 1.53 4.94
CA GLU A 89 -0.75 2.81 5.63
C GLU A 89 -1.97 3.54 5.08
N ARG A 90 -2.14 3.54 3.75
CA ARG A 90 -3.30 4.15 3.10
C ARG A 90 -4.59 3.43 3.45
N VAL A 91 -4.60 2.10 3.48
CA VAL A 91 -5.76 1.32 3.96
C VAL A 91 -6.08 1.68 5.41
N ALA A 92 -5.07 1.74 6.28
CA ALA A 92 -5.25 2.08 7.69
C ALA A 92 -5.83 3.49 7.90
N LYS A 93 -5.46 4.45 7.04
CA LYS A 93 -6.01 5.82 7.07
C LYS A 93 -7.51 5.87 6.77
N HIS A 94 -7.99 5.04 5.84
CA HIS A 94 -9.39 5.03 5.41
C HIS A 94 -10.26 4.05 6.22
N TYR A 95 -9.65 3.03 6.82
CA TYR A 95 -10.32 2.01 7.62
C TYR A 95 -9.61 1.87 8.98
N PRO A 96 -9.77 2.85 9.89
CA PRO A 96 -9.06 2.89 11.18
C PRO A 96 -9.47 1.74 12.13
N ASP A 97 -10.65 1.16 11.92
CA ASP A 97 -11.15 0.02 12.70
C ASP A 97 -10.45 -1.31 12.36
N LEU A 98 -9.62 -1.34 11.31
CA LEU A 98 -8.89 -2.54 10.93
C LEU A 98 -7.62 -2.75 11.75
N THR A 99 -7.30 -4.01 12.02
CA THR A 99 -5.99 -4.36 12.58
C THR A 99 -4.87 -4.10 11.56
N PRO A 100 -3.62 -3.81 12.00
CA PRO A 100 -2.48 -3.67 11.11
C PRO A 100 -2.21 -4.92 10.24
N GLN A 101 -2.59 -6.10 10.73
CA GLN A 101 -2.49 -7.35 9.98
C GLN A 101 -3.52 -7.40 8.84
N ALA A 102 -4.76 -6.98 9.07
CA ALA A 102 -5.78 -6.85 8.04
C ALA A 102 -5.34 -5.84 6.96
N CYS A 103 -4.81 -4.68 7.35
CA CYS A 103 -4.29 -3.67 6.39
C CYS A 103 -3.17 -4.24 5.50
N ARG A 104 -2.24 -5.01 6.08
CA ARG A 104 -1.19 -5.70 5.31
C ARG A 104 -1.74 -6.77 4.37
N ARG A 105 -2.80 -7.48 4.76
CA ARG A 105 -3.49 -8.44 3.88
C ARG A 105 -4.16 -7.72 2.70
N ALA A 106 -4.88 -6.63 2.96
CA ALA A 106 -5.48 -5.81 1.90
C ALA A 106 -4.41 -5.27 0.93
N ALA A 107 -3.29 -4.75 1.44
CA ALA A 107 -2.18 -4.28 0.62
C ALA A 107 -1.59 -5.38 -0.29
N LYS A 108 -1.50 -6.62 0.21
CA LYS A 108 -1.09 -7.77 -0.61
C LYS A 108 -2.12 -8.11 -1.69
N MET A 109 -3.41 -7.98 -1.41
CA MET A 109 -4.47 -8.19 -2.42
C MET A 109 -4.39 -7.13 -3.51
N ILE A 110 -4.12 -5.87 -3.15
CA ILE A 110 -3.89 -4.78 -4.12
C ILE A 110 -2.69 -5.13 -5.01
N ALA A 111 -1.55 -5.53 -4.42
CA ALA A 111 -0.37 -5.93 -5.18
C ALA A 111 -0.65 -7.11 -6.13
N ALA A 112 -1.43 -8.10 -5.67
CA ALA A 112 -1.84 -9.24 -6.50
C ALA A 112 -2.71 -8.82 -7.69
N GLU A 113 -3.67 -7.91 -7.48
CA GLU A 113 -4.52 -7.40 -8.56
C GLU A 113 -3.70 -6.59 -9.59
N ILE A 114 -2.76 -5.77 -9.14
CA ILE A 114 -1.80 -5.08 -10.05
C ILE A 114 -1.04 -6.09 -10.90
N GLY A 115 -0.48 -7.13 -10.27
CA GLY A 115 0.27 -8.18 -10.98
C GLY A 115 -0.59 -8.93 -12.00
N LYS A 116 -1.85 -9.24 -11.64
CA LYS A 116 -2.83 -9.87 -12.53
C LYS A 116 -3.13 -9.00 -13.75
N ARG A 117 -3.39 -7.71 -13.57
CA ARG A 117 -3.65 -6.76 -14.67
C ARG A 117 -2.41 -6.57 -15.55
N ASN A 118 -1.21 -6.55 -14.97
CA ASN A 118 0.04 -6.50 -15.73
C ASN A 118 0.16 -7.70 -16.67
N LEU A 119 -0.03 -8.90 -16.12
CA LEU A 119 0.06 -10.14 -16.88
C LEU A 119 -0.99 -10.19 -18.00
N GLU A 120 -2.19 -9.70 -17.75
CA GLU A 120 -3.25 -9.61 -18.75
C GLU A 120 -2.88 -8.66 -19.90
N ALA A 121 -2.33 -7.48 -19.58
CA ALA A 121 -1.88 -6.52 -20.60
C ALA A 121 -0.80 -7.13 -21.51
N HIS A 122 0.17 -7.85 -20.95
CA HIS A 122 1.21 -8.55 -21.73
C HIS A 122 0.65 -9.73 -22.55
N ARG A 123 -0.42 -10.40 -22.10
CA ARG A 123 -1.07 -11.47 -22.87
C ARG A 123 -1.87 -10.93 -24.05
N GLN A 124 -2.41 -9.73 -23.96
CA GLN A 124 -3.19 -9.13 -25.04
C GLN A 124 -2.29 -8.64 -26.19
N SER A 125 -1.10 -8.13 -25.89
CA SER A 125 -0.16 -7.64 -26.93
C SER A 125 0.36 -8.77 -27.83
N SER A 126 0.56 -9.99 -27.31
CA SER A 126 1.02 -11.12 -28.13
C SER A 126 -0.02 -11.62 -29.13
N ARG A 127 -1.32 -11.39 -28.89
CA ARG A 127 -2.40 -11.83 -29.80
C ARG A 127 -2.63 -10.89 -30.99
N ARG A 128 -2.17 -9.64 -30.93
CA ARG A 128 -2.34 -8.66 -32.02
C ARG A 128 -1.22 -8.67 -33.06
N GLY A 129 -0.13 -9.44 -32.83
CA GLY A 129 1.02 -9.52 -33.74
C GLY A 129 0.99 -10.69 -34.73
N GLY A 130 -0.06 -11.53 -34.71
CA GLY A 130 -0.19 -12.66 -35.63
C GLY A 130 -1.23 -12.34 -36.70
N TRP A 131 -0.78 -12.19 -37.95
CA TRP A 131 -1.50 -12.36 -39.23
C TRP A 131 -1.59 -11.18 -40.22
N ASP A 132 -1.40 -9.92 -39.84
CA ASP A 132 -1.45 -8.79 -40.82
C ASP A 132 -0.14 -8.50 -41.58
N VAL A 133 0.84 -9.40 -41.55
CA VAL A 133 2.14 -9.24 -42.25
C VAL A 133 2.18 -9.97 -43.61
N LEU A 134 1.09 -10.59 -44.07
CA LEU A 134 1.08 -11.33 -45.35
C LEU A 134 0.28 -10.68 -46.50
N GLU A 135 -0.36 -9.53 -46.33
CA GLU A 135 -1.11 -8.88 -47.43
C GLU A 135 -0.34 -7.74 -48.15
N GLY A 136 0.98 -7.67 -47.97
CA GLY A 136 1.83 -6.62 -48.54
C GLY A 136 3.10 -7.12 -49.22
N CYS A 137 3.04 -8.21 -49.98
CA CYS A 137 4.08 -8.51 -50.96
C CYS A 137 3.77 -7.68 -52.22
N PRO A 138 4.54 -6.62 -52.55
CA PRO A 138 4.35 -5.94 -53.82
C PRO A 138 4.66 -6.91 -54.97
N PRO A 139 3.80 -7.01 -56.01
CA PRO A 139 4.09 -7.85 -57.16
C PRO A 139 5.02 -7.09 -58.12
N TRP A 140 6.32 -7.02 -57.81
CA TRP A 140 7.38 -6.76 -58.80
C TRP A 140 8.77 -7.01 -58.22
#